data_AF-A0A6A5UAV6-F1
#
_entry.id   AF-A0A6A5UAV6-F1
#
_cell.length_a   1.000
_cell.length_b   1.000
_cell.length_c   1.000
_cell.angle_alpha   90.00
_cell.angle_beta   90.00
_cell.angle_gamma   90.00
#
_symmetry.space_group_name_H-M   'P 1'
#
loop_
_entity.id
_entity.type
_entity.pdbx_description
1 polymer ?
#
loop_
_entity_poly.entity_id
_entity_poly.type
_entity_poly.pdbx_seq_one_letter_code
_entity_poly.pdbx_strand_id
1 'polypeptide(L)'
;MLLQNVFITLVLSAIGLAQEIDDGDIPGQCIEVCASTIRAAQNCTHIDLITDDEDEGVDLQCICISPNANTEIPMCEACIRQFGEEGGDSDISNLLRSCGFATTTF
;
A
#
# COMPACT_ATOMS: atom_id res chain seq x y z
N MET A 1 -48.60 -17.09 -6.64
CA MET A 1 -47.74 -16.30 -5.73
C MET A 1 -46.67 -17.22 -5.20
N LEU A 2 -45.41 -17.03 -5.60
CA LEU A 2 -44.22 -17.64 -5.00
C LEU A 2 -43.06 -16.68 -5.35
N LEU A 3 -42.83 -15.67 -4.50
CA LEU A 3 -41.59 -14.89 -4.56
C LEU A 3 -40.51 -15.77 -3.93
N GLN A 4 -39.60 -16.26 -4.76
CA GLN A 4 -38.42 -16.96 -4.30
C GLN A 4 -37.33 -15.92 -4.02
N ASN A 5 -37.04 -15.73 -2.74
CA ASN A 5 -36.00 -14.82 -2.25
C ASN A 5 -34.65 -15.26 -2.82
N VAL A 6 -34.14 -14.50 -3.79
CA VAL A 6 -32.77 -14.63 -4.28
C VAL A 6 -31.87 -13.96 -3.25
N PHE A 7 -31.24 -14.76 -2.39
CA PHE A 7 -30.12 -14.31 -1.57
C PHE A 7 -28.90 -14.16 -2.47
N ILE A 8 -28.60 -12.92 -2.88
CA ILE A 8 -27.37 -12.58 -3.58
C ILE A 8 -26.27 -12.51 -2.53
N THR A 9 -25.50 -13.60 -2.37
CA THR A 9 -24.22 -13.55 -1.66
C THR A 9 -23.19 -12.95 -2.60
N LEU A 10 -22.93 -11.66 -2.47
CA LEU A 10 -21.78 -11.02 -3.11
C LEU A 10 -20.52 -11.51 -2.39
N VAL A 11 -19.86 -12.52 -2.94
CA VAL A 11 -18.51 -12.87 -2.50
C VAL A 11 -17.60 -11.79 -3.06
N LEU A 12 -17.22 -10.84 -2.21
CA LEU A 12 -16.28 -9.79 -2.56
C LEU A 12 -14.89 -10.44 -2.63
N SER A 13 -14.54 -10.98 -3.79
CA SER A 13 -13.18 -11.39 -4.10
C SER A 13 -12.31 -10.14 -4.04
N ALA A 14 -11.60 -9.94 -2.93
CA ALA A 14 -10.57 -8.92 -2.84
C ALA A 14 -9.54 -9.21 -3.95
N ILE A 15 -9.31 -8.17 -4.74
CA ILE A 15 -8.71 -8.19 -6.06
C ILE A 15 -7.19 -8.27 -5.89
N GLY A 16 -6.52 -9.05 -6.75
CA GLY A 16 -5.06 -8.95 -6.94
C GLY A 16 -4.69 -7.61 -7.57
N LEU A 17 -4.49 -6.59 -6.74
CA LEU A 17 -4.06 -5.24 -7.13
C LEU A 17 -2.88 -4.80 -6.26
N ALA A 18 -1.76 -5.48 -6.43
CA ALA A 18 -0.46 -5.03 -5.97
C ALA A 18 0.53 -5.20 -7.13
N GLN A 19 0.32 -4.40 -8.17
CA GLN A 19 1.21 -4.38 -9.34
C GLN A 19 1.98 -3.06 -9.47
N GLU A 20 2.15 -2.31 -8.38
CA GLU A 20 3.02 -1.11 -8.40
C GLU A 20 3.69 -0.76 -7.05
N ILE A 21 3.60 -1.67 -6.08
CA ILE A 21 4.65 -1.93 -5.09
C ILE A 21 4.97 -3.39 -5.38
N ASP A 22 6.22 -3.74 -5.68
CA ASP A 22 6.55 -5.13 -6.04
C ASP A 22 6.00 -6.02 -4.92
N ASP A 23 5.00 -6.85 -5.24
CA ASP A 23 4.26 -7.67 -4.26
C ASP A 23 5.20 -8.67 -3.54
N GLY A 24 6.43 -8.82 -4.07
CA GLY A 24 7.55 -9.49 -3.43
C GLY A 24 8.07 -8.82 -2.15
N ASP A 25 7.80 -7.53 -1.93
CA ASP A 25 8.32 -6.74 -0.80
C ASP A 25 7.38 -6.69 0.42
N ILE A 26 6.12 -7.10 0.27
CA ILE A 26 5.14 -7.12 1.35
C ILE A 26 4.76 -8.57 1.71
N PRO A 27 5.10 -9.06 2.91
CA PRO A 27 4.66 -10.38 3.36
C PRO A 27 3.13 -10.48 3.36
N GLY A 28 2.57 -11.64 2.99
CA GLY A 28 1.11 -11.82 2.92
C GLY A 28 0.36 -11.47 4.21
N GLN A 29 1.02 -11.57 5.36
CA GLN A 29 0.49 -11.19 6.68
C GLN A 29 0.39 -9.68 6.88
N CYS A 30 1.13 -8.90 6.10
CA CYS A 30 1.18 -7.44 6.15
C CYS A 30 0.29 -6.77 5.10
N ILE A 31 -0.31 -7.51 4.16
CA ILE A 31 -1.16 -6.92 3.11
C ILE A 31 -2.29 -6.08 3.70
N GLU A 32 -3.00 -6.59 4.71
CA GLU A 32 -4.13 -5.86 5.31
C GLU A 32 -3.66 -4.64 6.12
N VAL A 33 -2.50 -4.76 6.79
CA VAL A 33 -1.85 -3.66 7.52
C VAL A 33 -1.41 -2.55 6.56
N CYS A 34 -0.86 -2.93 5.42
CA CYS A 34 -0.34 -2.01 4.41
C CYS A 34 -1.42 -1.48 3.45
N ALA A 35 -2.66 -1.98 3.51
CA ALA A 35 -3.70 -1.68 2.54
C ALA A 35 -3.99 -0.18 2.37
N SER A 36 -3.95 0.59 3.47
CA SER A 36 -4.14 2.05 3.41
C SER A 36 -2.96 2.74 2.70
N THR A 37 -1.73 2.32 2.99
CA THR A 37 -0.52 2.85 2.34
C THR A 37 -0.47 2.49 0.86
N ILE A 38 -0.82 1.25 0.49
CA ILE A 38 -0.94 0.80 -0.91
C ILE A 38 -1.97 1.66 -1.65
N ARG A 39 -3.16 1.87 -1.06
CA ARG A 39 -4.19 2.72 -1.67
C ARG A 39 -3.75 4.18 -1.78
N ALA A 40 -3.03 4.70 -0.79
CA ALA A 40 -2.47 6.04 -0.86
C ALA A 40 -1.47 6.14 -2.03
N ALA A 41 -0.57 5.17 -2.18
CA ALA A 41 0.35 5.10 -3.30
C ALA A 41 -0.39 5.04 -4.64
N GLN A 42 -1.37 4.14 -4.80
CA GLN A 42 -2.21 4.04 -6.01
C GLN A 42 -2.97 5.32 -6.35
N ASN A 43 -3.47 6.05 -5.34
CA ASN A 43 -4.17 7.32 -5.54
C ASN A 43 -3.20 8.47 -5.87
N CYS A 44 -1.93 8.32 -5.52
CA CYS A 44 -0.87 9.29 -5.72
C CYS A 44 0.06 8.93 -6.89
N THR A 45 -0.18 7.79 -7.56
CA THR A 45 0.45 7.44 -8.84
C THR A 45 0.07 8.52 -9.85
N HIS A 46 1.07 9.20 -10.40
CA HIS A 46 0.85 10.18 -11.45
C HIS A 46 1.17 9.53 -12.80
N ILE A 47 0.15 9.43 -13.66
CA ILE A 47 0.35 9.19 -15.08
C ILE A 47 0.70 10.55 -15.69
N ASP A 48 2.00 10.79 -15.87
CA ASP A 48 2.60 11.77 -16.80
C ASP A 48 2.78 13.23 -16.32
N LEU A 49 3.89 13.89 -16.74
CA LEU A 49 3.85 15.18 -17.46
C LEU A 49 5.20 15.89 -17.70
N ILE A 50 6.33 15.53 -17.08
CA ILE A 50 7.65 16.12 -17.43
C ILE A 50 8.81 15.16 -17.11
N THR A 51 9.22 14.28 -18.04
CA THR A 51 10.61 13.92 -18.39
C THR A 51 10.63 12.70 -19.32
N ASP A 52 11.64 12.61 -20.19
CA ASP A 52 11.86 11.58 -21.23
C ASP A 52 12.06 10.13 -20.72
N ASP A 53 11.73 9.82 -19.46
CA ASP A 53 11.91 8.48 -18.87
C ASP A 53 10.54 7.92 -18.43
N GLU A 54 10.11 6.86 -19.11
CA GLU A 54 8.80 6.20 -19.02
C GLU A 54 8.68 5.22 -17.83
N ASP A 55 8.72 5.69 -16.58
CA ASP A 55 8.30 4.85 -15.45
C ASP A 55 7.41 5.66 -14.49
N GLU A 56 6.25 5.09 -14.15
CA GLU A 56 5.17 5.71 -13.35
C GLU A 56 5.70 6.18 -11.98
N GLY A 57 5.98 7.48 -11.86
CA GLY A 57 6.49 8.08 -10.64
C GLY A 57 5.37 8.31 -9.62
N VAL A 58 5.51 7.75 -8.44
CA VAL A 58 4.63 8.01 -7.29
C VAL A 58 4.88 9.41 -6.73
N ASP A 59 3.85 10.25 -6.59
CA ASP A 59 3.97 11.55 -5.93
C ASP A 59 4.15 11.38 -4.41
N LEU A 60 5.42 11.45 -3.99
CA LEU A 60 5.81 11.36 -2.60
C LEU A 60 5.04 12.33 -1.69
N GLN A 61 4.84 13.58 -2.13
CA GLN A 61 4.16 14.58 -1.30
C GLN A 61 2.69 14.21 -1.10
N CYS A 62 2.04 13.72 -2.15
CA CYS A 62 0.66 13.23 -2.09
C CYS A 62 0.51 12.11 -1.06
N ILE A 63 1.45 11.15 -1.01
CA ILE A 63 1.39 10.07 0.00
C ILE A 63 1.59 10.61 1.41
N CYS A 64 2.62 11.43 1.63
CA CYS A 64 2.99 11.89 2.96
C CYS A 64 1.90 12.75 3.64
N ILE A 65 1.02 13.37 2.85
CA ILE A 65 -0.13 14.15 3.37
C ILE A 65 -1.45 13.36 3.39
N SER A 66 -1.43 12.09 2.94
CA SER A 66 -2.64 11.27 2.93
C SER A 66 -3.17 11.03 4.35
N PRO A 67 -4.50 10.84 4.53
CA PRO A 67 -5.07 10.64 5.85
C PRO A 67 -4.40 9.49 6.60
N ASN A 68 -3.98 9.74 7.85
CA ASN A 68 -3.31 8.78 8.72
C ASN A 68 -1.94 8.27 8.21
N ALA A 69 -1.33 8.92 7.21
CA ALA A 69 0.00 8.54 6.69
C ALA A 69 1.04 8.37 7.81
N ASN A 70 1.02 9.25 8.81
CA ASN A 70 1.95 9.26 9.93
C ASN A 70 1.74 8.13 10.95
N THR A 71 0.69 7.31 10.80
CA THR A 71 0.44 6.12 11.62
C THR A 71 0.47 4.84 10.78
N GLU A 72 -0.14 4.85 9.60
CA GLU A 72 -0.26 3.68 8.73
C GLU A 72 1.06 3.31 8.04
N ILE A 73 1.87 4.29 7.61
CA ILE A 73 3.17 4.01 6.99
C ILE A 73 4.14 3.39 8.01
N PRO A 74 4.32 3.95 9.23
CA PRO A 74 5.10 3.28 10.27
C PRO A 74 4.59 1.88 10.62
N MET A 75 3.28 1.68 10.73
CA MET A 75 2.73 0.36 11.09
C MET A 75 2.96 -0.69 10.00
N CYS A 76 2.82 -0.30 8.73
CA CYS A 76 3.15 -1.15 7.58
C CYS A 76 4.65 -1.51 7.56
N GLU A 77 5.54 -0.52 7.75
CA GLU A 77 6.99 -0.76 7.86
C GLU A 77 7.31 -1.74 8.98
N ALA A 78 6.73 -1.55 10.16
CA ALA A 78 6.97 -2.41 11.31
C ALA A 78 6.51 -3.85 11.07
N CYS A 79 5.39 -4.05 10.36
CA CYS A 79 4.94 -5.38 9.96
C CYS A 79 5.93 -6.04 9.01
N ILE A 80 6.35 -5.33 7.95
CA ILE A 80 7.31 -5.84 6.97
C ILE A 80 8.63 -6.18 7.67
N ARG A 81 9.10 -5.35 8.60
CA ARG A 81 10.30 -5.63 9.40
C ARG A 81 10.16 -6.86 10.32
N GLN A 82 8.94 -7.19 10.75
CA GLN A 82 8.67 -8.33 11.61
C GLN A 82 8.52 -9.65 10.84
N PHE A 83 7.99 -9.62 9.62
CA PHE A 83 7.61 -10.81 8.86
C PHE A 83 8.28 -10.95 7.48
N GLY A 84 9.00 -9.92 7.02
CA GLY A 84 9.75 -9.91 5.78
C GLY A 84 11.11 -10.59 5.90
N GLU A 85 11.71 -10.91 4.76
CA GLU A 85 13.05 -11.48 4.72
C GLU A 85 14.10 -10.44 5.12
N GLU A 86 15.10 -10.86 5.90
CA GLU A 86 16.13 -9.95 6.41
C GLU A 86 16.99 -9.39 5.26
N GLY A 87 16.93 -8.07 5.03
CA GLY A 87 17.87 -7.35 4.15
C GLY A 87 17.25 -6.62 2.95
N GLY A 88 15.94 -6.64 2.78
CA GLY A 88 15.25 -5.84 1.75
C GLY A 88 15.05 -4.39 2.19
N ASP A 89 15.66 -3.44 1.49
CA ASP A 89 15.21 -2.04 1.51
C ASP A 89 13.82 -2.00 0.89
N SER A 90 12.75 -2.14 1.70
CA SER A 90 11.39 -2.05 1.18
C SER A 90 11.07 -0.62 0.77
N ASP A 91 10.25 -0.45 -0.28
CA ASP A 91 9.73 0.86 -0.69
C ASP A 91 9.05 1.59 0.48
N ILE A 92 8.44 0.84 1.38
CA ILE A 92 7.81 1.34 2.60
C ILE A 92 8.85 1.94 3.57
N SER A 93 10.04 1.36 3.69
CA SER A 93 11.14 1.91 4.50
C SER A 93 11.67 3.23 3.93
N ASN A 94 11.77 3.32 2.60
CA ASN A 94 12.14 4.54 1.90
C ASN A 94 11.06 5.62 2.05
N LEU A 95 9.79 5.24 1.97
CA LEU A 95 8.65 6.12 2.17
C LEU A 95 8.58 6.67 3.59
N LEU A 96 8.81 5.85 4.61
CA LEU A 96 8.88 6.27 6.01
C LEU A 96 9.93 7.37 6.23
N ARG A 97 11.13 7.17 5.67
CA ARG A 97 12.24 8.15 5.75
C ARG A 97 11.92 9.42 4.97
N SER A 98 11.39 9.28 3.75
CA SER A 98 11.11 10.40 2.85
C SER A 98 9.98 11.28 3.36
N CYS A 99 8.97 10.71 4.02
CA CYS A 99 7.93 11.46 4.71
C CYS A 99 8.36 12.03 6.08
N GLY A 100 9.55 11.65 6.58
CA GLY A 100 10.04 12.08 7.89
C GLY A 100 9.25 11.50 9.06
N PHE A 101 8.63 10.33 8.90
CA PHE A 101 7.88 9.67 9.96
C PHE A 101 8.80 8.88 10.91
N ALA A 102 8.36 8.76 12.16
CA ALA A 102 9.06 7.93 13.15
C ALA A 102 8.73 6.45 12.95
N THR A 103 9.68 5.58 13.26
CA THR A 103 9.46 4.13 13.28
C THR A 103 8.57 3.72 14.45
N THR A 104 7.94 2.55 14.33
CA THR A 104 7.14 1.94 15.40
C THR A 104 7.44 0.44 15.51
N THR A 105 6.74 -0.23 16.42
CA THR A 105 6.74 -1.68 16.61
C THR A 105 5.38 -2.26 16.23
N PHE A 106 5.39 -3.48 15.67
CA PHE A 106 4.19 -4.24 15.30
C PHE A 106 3.68 -5.11 16.45
#